data_AF-A0A6G6YQN6-F1
#
_entry.id   AF-A0A6G6YQN6-F1
#
_cell.length_a   1.000
_cell.length_b   1.000
_cell.length_c   1.000
_cell.angle_alpha   90.00
_cell.angle_beta   90.00
_cell.angle_gamma   90.00
#
_symmetry.space_group_name_H-M   'P 1'
#
loop_
_entity.id
_entity.type
_entity.pdbx_description
1 polymer ?
#
loop_
_entity_poly.entity_id
_entity_poly.type
_entity_poly.pdbx_seq_one_letter_code
_entity_poly.pdbx_strand_id
1 'polypeptide(L)'
;MTRIADAEARIRRELLQRSKRGESSHVSRVDFVLCEDFESVMIYVDTAEELDAACACFDLPAGAPFDPERLLQETTLVAERIH
;
A
#
# COMPACT_ATOMS: atom_id res chain seq x y z
N MET A 1 0.09 -12.59 15.13
CA MET A 1 0.89 -11.45 14.63
C MET A 1 1.10 -11.66 13.14
N THR A 2 0.48 -10.83 12.30
CA THR A 2 0.67 -10.84 10.85
C THR A 2 1.99 -10.13 10.54
N ARG A 3 2.85 -10.71 9.69
CA ARG A 3 4.09 -10.04 9.28
C ARG A 3 3.78 -9.00 8.20
N ILE A 4 4.61 -7.96 8.10
CA ILE A 4 4.50 -6.92 7.05
C ILE A 4 4.45 -7.57 5.66
N ALA A 5 5.30 -8.55 5.39
CA ALA A 5 5.33 -9.29 4.13
C ALA A 5 4.01 -10.04 3.81
N ASP A 6 3.32 -10.57 4.82
CA ASP A 6 2.03 -11.25 4.62
C ASP A 6 0.92 -10.26 4.27
N ALA A 7 0.97 -9.08 4.91
CA ALA A 7 0.05 -7.99 4.63
C ALA A 7 0.30 -7.36 3.26
N GLU A 8 1.55 -7.16 2.89
CA GLU A 8 1.96 -6.73 1.55
C GLU A 8 1.36 -7.64 0.47
N ALA A 9 1.55 -8.96 0.61
CA ALA A 9 1.04 -9.93 -0.34
C ALA A 9 -0.49 -9.89 -0.45
N ARG A 10 -1.19 -9.69 0.68
CA ARG A 10 -2.66 -9.55 0.72
C ARG A 10 -3.12 -8.27 0.02
N ILE A 11 -2.52 -7.13 0.36
CA ILE A 11 -2.91 -5.81 -0.15
C ILE A 11 -2.62 -5.70 -1.64
N ARG A 12 -1.43 -6.15 -2.07
CA ARG A 12 -1.07 -6.23 -3.48
C ARG A 12 -2.10 -7.05 -4.27
N ARG A 13 -2.51 -8.20 -3.73
CA ARG A 13 -3.53 -9.04 -4.38
C ARG A 13 -4.86 -8.31 -4.51
N GLU A 14 -5.30 -7.62 -3.46
CA GLU A 14 -6.60 -6.93 -3.45
C GLU A 14 -6.63 -5.75 -4.41
N LEU A 15 -5.57 -4.94 -4.45
CA LEU A 15 -5.44 -3.82 -5.39
C LEU A 15 -5.37 -4.29 -6.84
N LEU A 16 -4.61 -5.35 -7.12
CA LEU A 16 -4.60 -5.97 -8.45
C LEU A 16 -5.98 -6.50 -8.85
N GLN A 17 -6.78 -7.01 -7.90
CA GLN A 17 -8.15 -7.45 -8.17
C GLN A 17 -9.09 -6.29 -8.46
N ARG A 18 -8.99 -5.17 -7.72
CA ARG A 18 -9.78 -3.96 -7.96
C ARG A 18 -9.45 -3.32 -9.30
N SER A 19 -8.16 -3.24 -9.64
CA SER A 19 -7.70 -2.78 -10.96
C SER A 19 -8.28 -3.64 -12.09
N LYS A 20 -8.25 -4.98 -11.97
CA LYS A 20 -8.88 -5.88 -12.96
C LYS A 20 -10.39 -5.69 -13.13
N ARG A 21 -11.08 -5.14 -12.12
CA ARG A 21 -12.51 -4.82 -12.17
C ARG A 21 -12.79 -3.42 -12.73
N GLY A 22 -11.75 -2.63 -13.02
CA GLY A 22 -11.88 -1.23 -13.44
C GLY A 22 -12.32 -0.31 -12.30
N GLU A 23 -12.17 -0.73 -11.05
CA GLU A 23 -12.61 0.01 -9.85
C GLU A 23 -11.54 0.99 -9.34
N SER A 24 -10.29 0.89 -9.83
CA SER A 24 -9.16 1.76 -9.45
C SER A 24 -8.24 2.00 -10.64
N SER A 25 -7.38 3.03 -10.54
CA SER A 25 -6.22 3.22 -11.43
C SER A 25 -5.44 1.91 -11.58
N HIS A 26 -4.87 1.65 -12.77
CA HIS A 26 -4.18 0.40 -13.09
C HIS A 26 -2.90 0.25 -12.26
N VAL A 27 -2.99 -0.21 -11.02
CA VAL A 27 -1.83 -0.44 -10.15
C VAL A 27 -0.97 -1.58 -10.71
N SER A 28 0.27 -1.27 -11.07
CA SER A 28 1.23 -2.23 -11.60
C SER A 28 2.10 -2.83 -10.49
N ARG A 29 2.45 -2.03 -9.47
CA ARG A 29 3.32 -2.42 -8.37
C ARG A 29 2.92 -1.73 -7.07
N VAL A 30 3.12 -2.45 -5.96
CA VAL A 30 3.02 -1.91 -4.60
C VAL A 30 4.21 -2.43 -3.81
N ASP A 31 4.95 -1.54 -3.15
CA ASP A 31 6.04 -1.90 -2.23
C ASP A 31 5.81 -1.25 -0.86
N PHE A 32 6.26 -1.95 0.20
CA PHE A 32 6.23 -1.46 1.57
C PHE A 32 7.64 -1.36 2.10
N VAL A 33 8.03 -0.18 2.58
CA VAL A 33 9.34 0.08 3.16
C VAL A 33 9.15 0.48 4.61
N LEU A 34 9.73 -0.31 5.52
CA LEU A 34 9.83 0.09 6.92
C LEU A 34 10.90 1.19 7.02
N CYS A 35 10.55 2.34 7.58
CA CYS A 35 11.47 3.44 7.79
C CYS A 35 12.52 3.10 8.87
N GLU A 36 13.64 3.82 8.88
CA GLU A 36 14.74 3.61 9.83
C GLU A 36 14.33 3.79 11.30
N ASP A 37 13.23 4.51 11.54
CA ASP A 37 12.63 4.70 12.86
C ASP A 37 11.96 3.43 13.40
N PHE A 38 11.71 2.41 12.55
CA PHE A 38 10.89 1.22 12.86
C PHE A 38 9.47 1.53 13.34
N GLU A 39 9.06 2.79 13.23
CA GLU A 39 7.81 3.36 13.70
C GLU A 39 6.97 3.86 12.54
N SER A 40 7.49 3.86 11.31
CA SER A 40 6.77 4.30 10.13
C SER A 40 6.90 3.29 9.00
N VAL A 41 5.84 3.15 8.21
CA VAL A 41 5.86 2.41 6.94
C VAL A 41 5.55 3.36 5.81
N MET A 42 6.39 3.32 4.79
CA MET A 42 6.19 4.03 3.54
C MET A 42 5.69 3.05 2.49
N ILE A 43 4.59 3.42 1.84
CA ILE A 43 3.99 2.68 0.72
C ILE A 43 4.37 3.38 -0.57
N TYR A 44 4.79 2.60 -1.55
CA TYR A 44 4.93 3.02 -2.93
C TYR A 44 3.87 2.31 -3.77
N VAL A 45 3.19 3.07 -4.63
CA VAL A 45 2.24 2.56 -5.60
C VAL A 45 2.63 3.08 -6.98
N ASP A 46 2.91 2.16 -7.90
CA ASP A 46 3.13 2.48 -9.32
C ASP A 46 1.87 2.13 -10.11
N THR A 47 1.51 2.96 -11.10
CA THR A 47 0.50 2.59 -12.09
C THR A 47 1.15 2.04 -13.37
N ALA A 48 0.39 1.32 -14.20
CA ALA A 48 0.88 0.77 -15.46
C ALA A 48 0.84 1.81 -16.60
N GLU A 49 -0.02 2.83 -16.45
CA GLU A 49 -0.35 3.79 -17.50
C GLU A 49 0.47 5.08 -17.39
N GLU A 50 0.96 5.41 -16.19
CA GLU A 50 1.75 6.61 -15.94
C GLU A 50 3.10 6.24 -15.35
N LEU A 51 4.14 7.02 -15.68
CA LEU A 51 5.42 6.99 -14.96
C LEU A 51 5.29 7.58 -13.54
N ASP A 52 4.07 7.87 -13.12
CA ASP A 52 3.75 8.47 -11.83
C ASP A 52 3.65 7.38 -10.77
N ALA A 53 4.56 7.49 -9.81
CA ALA A 53 4.53 6.75 -8.57
C ALA A 53 3.97 7.68 -7.48
N ALA A 54 2.98 7.22 -6.73
CA ALA A 54 2.58 7.89 -5.50
C ALA A 54 3.15 7.13 -4.30
N CYS A 55 3.46 7.90 -3.26
CA CYS A 55 3.85 7.34 -1.98
C CYS A 55 3.11 8.01 -0.83
N ALA A 56 2.92 7.27 0.25
CA ALA A 56 2.55 7.83 1.54
C ALA A 56 3.33 7.14 2.65
N CYS A 57 3.61 7.91 3.70
CA CYS A 57 4.18 7.44 4.95
C CYS A 57 3.08 7.47 6.01
N PHE A 58 3.01 6.47 6.87
CA PHE A 58 2.16 6.50 8.05
C PHE A 58 2.81 5.78 9.22
N ASP A 59 2.46 6.28 10.41
CA ASP A 59 3.01 5.80 11.67
C ASP A 59 2.38 4.46 12.08
N LEU A 60 3.24 3.52 12.43
CA LEU A 60 3.01 2.33 13.23
C LEU A 60 3.16 2.71 14.71
N PRO A 61 2.05 2.85 15.47
CA PRO A 61 2.16 3.14 16.89
C PRO A 61 2.93 2.04 17.61
N ALA A 62 3.91 2.41 18.43
CA ALA A 62 4.72 1.47 19.19
C ALA A 62 3.83 0.52 20.02
N GLY A 63 4.02 -0.79 19.82
CA GLY A 63 3.24 -1.83 20.50
C GLY A 63 1.83 -2.09 19.95
N ALA A 64 1.38 -1.31 18.95
CA ALA A 64 0.14 -1.62 18.24
C ALA A 64 0.36 -2.83 17.31
N PRO A 65 -0.63 -3.75 17.22
CA PRO A 65 -0.57 -4.81 16.23
C PRO A 65 -0.60 -4.22 14.82
N PHE A 66 0.18 -4.82 13.93
CA PHE A 66 0.14 -4.49 12.52
C PHE A 66 -1.30 -4.73 11.98
N ASP A 67 -1.93 -3.68 11.46
CA ASP A 67 -3.31 -3.70 10.97
C ASP A 67 -3.35 -3.66 9.42
N PRO A 68 -3.56 -4.79 8.74
CA PRO A 68 -3.60 -4.85 7.28
C PRO A 68 -4.83 -4.15 6.67
N GLU A 69 -5.91 -3.93 7.42
CA GLU A 69 -7.11 -3.25 6.90
C GLU A 69 -6.89 -1.74 6.83
N ARG A 70 -6.31 -1.16 7.88
CA ARG A 70 -5.83 0.24 7.85
C ARG A 70 -4.86 0.45 6.70
N LEU A 71 -3.89 -0.46 6.56
CA LEU A 71 -2.87 -0.37 5.52
C LEU A 71 -3.46 -0.44 4.10
N LEU A 72 -4.46 -1.31 3.88
CA LEU A 72 -5.20 -1.39 2.63
C LEU A 72 -5.94 -0.08 2.32
N GLN A 73 -6.55 0.53 3.34
CA GLN A 73 -7.24 1.81 3.19
C GLN A 73 -6.26 2.92 2.78
N GLU A 74 -5.14 3.06 3.48
CA GLU A 74 -4.09 4.03 3.14
C GLU A 74 -3.53 3.79 1.73
N THR A 75 -3.25 2.52 1.36
CA THR A 75 -2.76 2.19 0.02
C THR A 75 -3.76 2.55 -1.07
N THR A 76 -5.05 2.31 -0.82
CA THR A 76 -6.12 2.65 -1.78
C THR A 76 -6.18 4.16 -1.98
N LEU A 77 -6.13 4.94 -0.90
CA LEU A 77 -6.10 6.40 -0.96
C LEU A 77 -4.89 6.93 -1.73
N VAL A 78 -3.72 6.29 -1.60
CA VAL A 78 -2.52 6.64 -2.38
C VAL A 78 -2.71 6.33 -3.86
N ALA A 79 -3.23 5.15 -4.18
CA ALA A 79 -3.48 4.73 -5.56
C ALA A 79 -4.49 5.64 -6.28
N GLU A 80 -5.50 6.16 -5.56
CA GLU A 80 -6.50 7.10 -6.08
C GLU A 80 -5.94 8.51 -6.36
N ARG A 81 -4.76 8.87 -5.83
CA ARG A 81 -4.14 10.19 -6.06
C ARG A 81 -3.34 10.26 -7.36
N ILE A 82 -3.12 9.12 -8.04
CA ILE A 82 -2.49 9.02 -9.35
C ILE A 82 -3.62 9.07 -10.39
N HIS A 83 -3.70 10.16 -11.17
CA HIS A 83 -4.82 10.54 -12.03
C HIS A 83 -4.40 10.84 -13.47
#